data_AF-A0A821CV49-F1
#
_entry.id   AF-A0A821CV49-F1
#
_cell.length_a   1.000
_cell.length_b   1.000
_cell.length_c   1.000
_cell.angle_alpha   90.00
_cell.angle_beta   90.00
_cell.angle_gamma   90.00
#
_symmetry.space_group_name_H-M   'P 1'
#
loop_
_entity.id
_entity.type
_entity.pdbx_description
1 polymer ?
#
loop_
_entity_poly.entity_id
_entity_poly.type
_entity_poly.pdbx_seq_one_letter_code
_entity_poly.pdbx_strand_id
1 'polypeptide(L)'
;LLPCSTGYTRTPSGSCVNLLIDFNNCGSVGYVCASSFTSCSNGVCSNAPAVLLPGAVAVSNWGGSLSVDDVVYTLSVPFNISMYGFSTTTPTVTTNGVVCLSSCSNAYTNGNLPTSSFSGPTALGYWDDLMIYASTSQSVYYGTTGTAPNRSLVFEFYESHYGQSTQYYHFQIVFYENIPDVVDFLYFQISDGGSSATIGVQSSGSGSSITYAVNQANSVPVGTSATNSPTLILSFDTNTSTMTQTTG
;
A
#
# COMPACT_ATOMS: atom_id res chain seq x y z
N LEU A 1 31.93 -14.86 -13.29
CA LEU A 1 30.47 -14.71 -13.11
C LEU A 1 30.11 -13.28 -13.46
N LEU A 2 29.03 -13.05 -14.21
CA LEU A 2 28.58 -11.70 -14.56
C LEU A 2 28.29 -10.89 -13.26
N PRO A 3 28.56 -9.59 -13.20
CA PRO A 3 28.13 -8.78 -12.06
C PRO A 3 26.59 -8.78 -11.96
N CYS A 4 26.06 -8.69 -10.74
CA CYS A 4 24.62 -8.49 -10.56
C CYS A 4 24.21 -7.09 -11.03
N SER A 5 22.96 -6.94 -11.44
CA SER A 5 22.37 -5.64 -11.73
C SER A 5 22.47 -4.71 -10.51
N THR A 6 22.52 -3.39 -10.74
CA THR A 6 22.48 -2.39 -9.66
C THR A 6 21.30 -2.67 -8.72
N GLY A 7 21.55 -2.68 -7.40
CA GLY A 7 20.55 -3.02 -6.38
C GLY A 7 20.47 -4.51 -6.01
N TYR A 8 21.23 -5.38 -6.66
CA TYR A 8 21.26 -6.81 -6.38
C TYR A 8 22.63 -7.26 -5.86
N THR A 9 22.64 -8.16 -4.88
CA THR A 9 23.83 -8.79 -4.31
C THR A 9 23.89 -10.26 -4.72
N ARG A 10 25.09 -10.74 -5.04
CA ARG A 10 25.33 -12.14 -5.40
C ARG A 10 25.36 -13.01 -4.15
N THR A 11 24.51 -14.03 -4.08
CA THR A 11 24.51 -15.04 -3.01
C THR A 11 25.68 -16.02 -3.16
N PRO A 12 26.06 -16.75 -2.10
CA PRO A 12 27.02 -17.86 -2.17
C PRO A 12 26.62 -18.95 -3.18
N SER A 13 25.32 -19.14 -3.44
CA SER A 13 24.80 -20.07 -4.45
C SER A 13 24.95 -19.56 -5.89
N GLY A 14 25.40 -18.33 -6.09
CA GLY A 14 25.62 -17.73 -7.41
C GLY A 14 24.40 -17.01 -7.99
N SER A 15 23.30 -16.91 -7.26
CA SER A 15 22.11 -16.15 -7.67
C SER A 15 22.25 -14.67 -7.32
N CYS A 16 21.64 -13.76 -8.08
CA CYS A 16 21.54 -12.35 -7.71
C CYS A 16 20.21 -12.13 -6.99
N VAL A 17 20.24 -11.57 -5.77
CA VAL A 17 19.06 -11.25 -4.97
C VAL A 17 19.04 -9.77 -4.62
N ASN A 18 17.87 -9.15 -4.57
CA ASN A 18 17.73 -7.78 -4.12
C ASN A 18 17.48 -7.79 -2.60
N LEU A 19 18.48 -7.36 -1.84
CA LEU A 19 18.47 -7.43 -0.37
C LEU A 19 17.52 -6.42 0.30
N LEU A 20 17.01 -5.45 -0.46
CA LEU A 20 15.98 -4.52 0.05
C LEU A 20 14.59 -5.18 0.09
N ILE A 21 14.41 -6.29 -0.63
CA ILE A 21 13.14 -7.01 -0.79
C ILE A 21 13.25 -8.52 -0.46
N ASP A 22 14.43 -8.97 -0.03
CA ASP A 22 14.67 -10.37 0.35
C ASP A 22 14.35 -10.55 1.83
N PHE A 23 13.10 -10.93 2.11
CA PHE A 23 12.59 -11.16 3.46
C PHE A 23 13.37 -12.23 4.25
N ASN A 24 14.18 -13.07 3.57
CA ASN A 24 15.03 -14.07 4.21
C ASN A 24 16.47 -13.57 4.48
N ASN A 25 16.85 -12.39 3.98
CA ASN A 25 18.21 -11.87 4.01
C ASN A 25 18.18 -10.37 4.32
N CYS A 26 17.95 -10.02 5.58
CA CYS A 26 17.61 -8.69 6.05
C CYS A 26 18.78 -7.70 5.95
N GLY A 27 18.91 -7.04 4.79
CA GLY A 27 19.97 -6.08 4.52
C GLY A 27 21.33 -6.71 4.23
N SER A 28 21.50 -8.03 4.40
CA SER A 28 22.70 -8.78 3.99
C SER A 28 22.40 -10.25 3.72
N VAL A 29 23.15 -10.87 2.79
CA VAL A 29 23.00 -12.29 2.46
C VAL A 29 23.36 -13.15 3.69
N GLY A 30 22.46 -14.06 4.06
CA GLY A 30 22.56 -14.94 5.22
C GLY A 30 22.00 -14.36 6.52
N TYR A 31 21.53 -13.11 6.52
CA TYR A 31 21.01 -12.47 7.72
C TYR A 31 19.50 -12.68 7.83
N VAL A 32 19.11 -13.81 8.40
CA VAL A 32 17.70 -14.12 8.72
C VAL A 32 17.36 -13.50 10.07
N CYS A 33 16.19 -12.87 10.18
CA CYS A 33 15.72 -12.35 11.47
C CYS A 33 15.55 -13.45 12.52
N ALA A 34 15.84 -13.14 13.78
CA ALA A 34 15.60 -14.07 14.88
C ALA A 34 14.10 -14.43 14.96
N SER A 35 13.76 -15.61 15.46
CA SER A 35 12.37 -16.10 15.54
C SER A 35 11.43 -15.24 16.37
N SER A 36 11.96 -14.28 17.13
CA SER A 36 11.17 -13.27 17.84
C SER A 36 10.59 -12.19 16.93
N PHE A 37 11.04 -12.10 15.67
CA PHE A 37 10.59 -11.14 14.66
C PHE A 37 9.76 -11.86 13.59
N THR A 38 8.69 -11.19 13.15
CA THR A 38 7.72 -11.73 12.18
C THR A 38 8.18 -11.50 10.73
N SER A 39 9.03 -10.50 10.47
CA SER A 39 9.46 -10.14 9.11
C SER A 39 10.77 -9.35 9.04
N CYS A 40 11.32 -9.25 7.83
CA CYS A 40 12.33 -8.25 7.50
C CYS A 40 11.74 -7.19 6.56
N SER A 41 11.91 -5.92 6.90
CA SER A 41 11.46 -4.80 6.07
C SER A 41 12.58 -3.80 5.89
N ASN A 42 12.95 -3.55 4.64
CA ASN A 42 14.00 -2.59 4.26
C ASN A 42 15.32 -2.79 5.06
N GLY A 43 15.71 -4.05 5.30
CA GLY A 43 16.92 -4.39 6.02
C GLY A 43 16.83 -4.31 7.56
N VAL A 44 15.64 -4.15 8.12
CA VAL A 44 15.40 -4.16 9.58
C VAL A 44 14.45 -5.31 9.97
N CYS A 45 14.85 -6.09 10.97
CA CYS A 45 13.99 -7.14 11.53
C CYS A 45 12.88 -6.52 12.37
N SER A 46 11.64 -6.98 12.17
CA SER A 46 10.46 -6.38 12.76
C SER A 46 9.43 -7.38 13.23
N ASN A 47 8.66 -6.99 14.25
CA ASN A 47 7.47 -7.70 14.71
C ASN A 47 6.22 -7.34 13.89
N ALA A 48 6.36 -6.40 12.95
CA ALA A 48 5.36 -6.11 11.94
C ALA A 48 5.07 -7.37 11.11
N PRO A 49 3.82 -7.59 10.68
CA PRO A 49 3.50 -8.71 9.81
C PRO A 49 4.42 -8.67 8.60
N ALA A 50 4.79 -9.83 8.08
CA ALA A 50 5.50 -9.88 6.81
C ALA A 50 4.68 -9.13 5.78
N VAL A 51 5.35 -8.30 4.97
CA VAL A 51 4.74 -7.75 3.76
C VAL A 51 4.10 -8.94 3.05
N LEU A 52 2.78 -8.91 2.96
CA LEU A 52 2.01 -10.08 2.56
C LEU A 52 2.21 -10.39 1.08
N LEU A 53 2.73 -9.41 0.34
CA LEU A 53 3.08 -9.50 -1.06
C LEU A 53 4.48 -10.12 -1.28
N PRO A 54 4.58 -11.37 -1.79
CA PRO A 54 5.87 -11.99 -2.07
C PRO A 54 6.61 -11.24 -3.18
N GLY A 55 7.86 -10.82 -2.92
CA GLY A 55 8.68 -10.07 -3.88
C GLY A 55 8.29 -8.60 -4.05
N ALA A 56 7.51 -8.04 -3.12
CA ALA A 56 7.17 -6.63 -3.10
C ALA A 56 8.42 -5.73 -3.06
N VAL A 57 8.32 -4.57 -3.69
CA VAL A 57 9.35 -3.54 -3.72
C VAL A 57 8.88 -2.36 -2.89
N ALA A 58 9.70 -1.90 -1.94
CA ALA A 58 9.44 -0.66 -1.21
C ALA A 58 9.50 0.54 -2.16
N VAL A 59 8.64 1.54 -1.95
CA VAL A 59 8.77 2.83 -2.63
C VAL A 59 10.13 3.43 -2.30
N SER A 60 10.83 3.94 -3.32
CA SER A 60 12.21 4.39 -3.18
C SER A 60 12.31 5.51 -2.13
N ASN A 61 13.27 5.37 -1.21
CA ASN A 61 13.53 6.31 -0.10
C ASN A 61 12.39 6.44 0.94
N TRP A 62 11.42 5.52 0.95
CA TRP A 62 10.35 5.52 1.95
C TRP A 62 10.67 4.55 3.09
N GLY A 63 10.97 5.10 4.27
CA GLY A 63 11.36 4.34 5.47
C GLY A 63 12.86 4.12 5.61
N GLY A 64 13.26 3.09 6.37
CA GLY A 64 14.67 2.86 6.68
C GLY A 64 15.18 3.89 7.70
N SER A 65 16.19 4.69 7.38
CA SER A 65 16.76 5.68 8.32
C SER A 65 16.07 7.04 8.33
N LEU A 66 15.04 7.24 7.50
CA LEU A 66 14.35 8.52 7.34
C LEU A 66 12.87 8.36 7.67
N SER A 67 12.32 9.37 8.35
CA SER A 67 10.87 9.51 8.45
C SER A 67 10.39 10.23 7.21
N VAL A 68 9.24 9.83 6.70
CA VAL A 68 8.70 10.31 5.44
C VAL A 68 7.24 10.66 5.65
N ASP A 69 6.89 11.88 5.24
CA ASP A 69 5.64 12.56 5.57
C ASP A 69 5.27 13.50 4.42
N ASP A 70 3.99 13.57 4.09
CA ASP A 70 3.44 14.43 3.03
C ASP A 70 4.18 14.41 1.70
N VAL A 71 4.53 13.21 1.22
CA VAL A 71 5.17 13.03 -0.09
C VAL A 71 4.38 12.13 -1.02
N VAL A 72 4.69 12.26 -2.31
CA VAL A 72 4.14 11.44 -3.39
C VAL A 72 5.25 10.79 -4.19
N TYR A 73 4.97 9.64 -4.80
CA TYR A 73 5.90 8.96 -5.68
C TYR A 73 5.16 8.38 -6.89
N THR A 74 5.60 8.76 -8.09
CA THR A 74 5.07 8.20 -9.35
C THR A 74 5.83 6.94 -9.71
N LEU A 75 5.10 5.84 -9.89
CA LEU A 75 5.63 4.51 -10.20
C LEU A 75 5.50 4.23 -11.70
N SER A 76 6.24 3.24 -12.19
CA SER A 76 5.98 2.61 -13.50
C SER A 76 5.60 1.15 -13.27
N VAL A 77 4.44 0.74 -13.78
CA VAL A 77 3.85 -0.58 -13.50
C VAL A 77 3.69 -1.39 -14.80
N PRO A 78 3.70 -2.74 -14.74
CA PRO A 78 3.90 -3.58 -15.93
C PRO A 78 2.61 -3.86 -16.74
N PHE A 79 1.48 -3.27 -16.37
CA PHE A 79 0.21 -3.29 -17.10
C PHE A 79 -0.68 -2.11 -16.69
N ASN A 80 -1.70 -1.82 -17.50
CA ASN A 80 -2.64 -0.75 -17.20
C ASN A 80 -3.49 -1.11 -15.97
N ILE A 81 -3.52 -0.22 -14.99
CA ILE A 81 -4.56 -0.22 -13.96
C ILE A 81 -5.61 0.82 -14.31
N SER A 82 -6.84 0.62 -13.85
CA SER A 82 -7.99 1.42 -14.30
C SER A 82 -9.01 1.66 -13.22
N MET A 83 -9.60 2.85 -13.23
CA MET A 83 -10.79 3.26 -12.48
C MET A 83 -11.53 4.34 -13.26
N TYR A 84 -12.87 4.33 -13.20
CA TYR A 84 -13.72 5.32 -13.86
C TYR A 84 -13.42 5.49 -15.36
N GLY A 85 -13.07 4.40 -16.05
CA GLY A 85 -12.74 4.40 -17.48
C GLY A 85 -11.39 5.05 -17.82
N PHE A 86 -10.61 5.45 -16.83
CA PHE A 86 -9.26 5.98 -17.01
C PHE A 86 -8.24 4.88 -16.72
N SER A 87 -7.23 4.74 -17.58
CA SER A 87 -6.17 3.73 -17.45
C SER A 87 -4.78 4.35 -17.44
N THR A 88 -3.86 3.78 -16.65
CA THR A 88 -2.46 4.23 -16.59
C THR A 88 -1.49 3.09 -16.31
N THR A 89 -0.25 3.25 -16.77
CA THR A 89 0.92 2.48 -16.31
C THR A 89 1.82 3.29 -15.39
N THR A 90 1.43 4.52 -15.05
CA THR A 90 2.21 5.42 -14.20
C THR A 90 1.37 6.02 -13.06
N PRO A 91 0.86 5.20 -12.12
CA PRO A 91 0.13 5.71 -10.97
C PRO A 91 1.06 6.44 -10.00
N THR A 92 0.47 7.30 -9.17
CA THR A 92 1.17 8.02 -8.10
C THR A 92 0.60 7.61 -6.75
N VAL A 93 1.47 7.20 -5.82
CA VAL A 93 1.11 6.84 -4.45
C VAL A 93 1.55 7.94 -3.48
N THR A 94 0.85 8.09 -2.36
CA THR A 94 1.16 9.06 -1.30
C THR A 94 1.50 8.34 0.01
N THR A 95 2.17 9.02 0.94
CA THR A 95 2.33 8.54 2.33
C THR A 95 1.06 8.65 3.17
N ASN A 96 -0.02 9.20 2.59
CA ASN A 96 -1.30 9.46 3.25
C ASN A 96 -2.36 8.45 2.81
N GLY A 97 -1.96 7.20 2.53
CA GLY A 97 -2.87 6.10 2.22
C GLY A 97 -3.67 6.21 0.92
N VAL A 98 -3.15 6.92 -0.08
CA VAL A 98 -3.85 7.24 -1.35
C VAL A 98 -3.06 6.77 -2.58
N VAL A 99 -3.78 6.26 -3.59
CA VAL A 99 -3.26 5.99 -4.93
C VAL A 99 -4.07 6.78 -5.97
N CYS A 100 -3.39 7.68 -6.68
CA CYS A 100 -3.92 8.41 -7.83
C CYS A 100 -3.51 7.72 -9.14
N LEU A 101 -4.44 7.58 -10.09
CA LEU A 101 -4.10 7.10 -11.45
C LEU A 101 -3.52 8.22 -12.34
N SER A 102 -3.56 9.47 -11.87
CA SER A 102 -2.98 10.64 -12.53
C SER A 102 -2.04 11.39 -11.58
N SER A 103 -1.79 12.68 -11.83
CA SER A 103 -1.14 13.56 -10.85
C SER A 103 -1.87 13.48 -9.50
N CYS A 104 -1.10 13.42 -8.41
CA CYS A 104 -1.63 13.36 -7.05
C CYS A 104 -1.22 14.62 -6.28
N SER A 105 -1.98 14.94 -5.22
CA SER A 105 -1.55 15.88 -4.18
C SER A 105 -0.96 15.10 -3.01
N ASN A 106 -0.28 15.80 -2.10
CA ASN A 106 0.15 15.27 -0.81
C ASN A 106 -0.81 15.65 0.32
N ALA A 107 -2.09 15.85 0.03
CA ALA A 107 -3.04 16.29 1.05
C ALA A 107 -3.14 15.26 2.20
N TYR A 108 -3.02 15.72 3.45
CA TYR A 108 -3.19 14.93 4.67
C TYR A 108 -4.56 15.15 5.32
N THR A 109 -5.16 16.34 5.15
CA THR A 109 -6.50 16.63 5.70
C THR A 109 -7.57 15.91 4.89
N ASN A 110 -8.14 14.87 5.48
CA ASN A 110 -9.20 14.07 4.88
C ASN A 110 -10.57 14.81 4.83
N GLY A 111 -11.56 14.23 4.16
CA GLY A 111 -12.90 14.81 4.08
C GLY A 111 -13.83 14.08 3.13
N ASN A 112 -15.05 14.58 2.98
CA ASN A 112 -16.07 13.95 2.14
C ASN A 112 -15.63 13.82 0.68
N LEU A 113 -16.00 12.69 0.06
CA LEU A 113 -15.87 12.49 -1.38
C LEU A 113 -17.13 13.00 -2.13
N PRO A 114 -16.98 13.48 -3.37
CA PRO A 114 -15.71 13.77 -4.03
C PRO A 114 -15.02 14.99 -3.39
N THR A 115 -13.69 15.02 -3.42
CA THR A 115 -12.88 16.13 -2.91
C THR A 115 -11.99 16.74 -3.99
N SER A 116 -11.87 18.07 -4.00
CA SER A 116 -10.96 18.80 -4.88
C SER A 116 -9.47 18.62 -4.54
N SER A 117 -9.14 17.97 -3.42
CA SER A 117 -7.76 17.60 -3.07
C SER A 117 -7.10 16.71 -4.12
N PHE A 118 -7.88 15.95 -4.90
CA PHE A 118 -7.37 15.09 -5.97
C PHE A 118 -8.11 15.37 -7.28
N SER A 119 -7.36 15.69 -8.33
CA SER A 119 -7.92 16.17 -9.60
C SER A 119 -8.45 15.07 -10.53
N GLY A 120 -8.07 13.81 -10.30
CA GLY A 120 -8.41 12.68 -11.18
C GLY A 120 -8.79 11.42 -10.42
N PRO A 121 -8.86 10.26 -11.12
CA PRO A 121 -9.28 9.00 -10.53
C PRO A 121 -8.34 8.60 -9.39
N THR A 122 -8.92 8.39 -8.21
CA THR A 122 -8.19 8.25 -6.96
C THR A 122 -8.84 7.18 -6.09
N ALA A 123 -8.01 6.25 -5.61
CA ALA A 123 -8.35 5.27 -4.58
C ALA A 123 -7.82 5.77 -3.23
N LEU A 124 -8.73 5.97 -2.28
CA LEU A 124 -8.46 6.45 -0.92
C LEU A 124 -8.63 5.27 0.03
N GLY A 125 -7.56 4.48 0.22
CA GLY A 125 -7.61 3.26 1.03
C GLY A 125 -7.72 3.58 2.52
N TYR A 126 -6.97 4.59 2.97
CA TYR A 126 -7.10 5.15 4.30
C TYR A 126 -6.57 6.59 4.26
N TRP A 127 -7.33 7.50 3.63
CA TRP A 127 -6.86 8.87 3.47
C TRP A 127 -6.96 9.63 4.79
N ASP A 128 -5.80 9.95 5.36
CA ASP A 128 -5.58 10.64 6.63
C ASP A 128 -4.14 11.20 6.68
N ASP A 129 -3.78 11.82 7.80
CA ASP A 129 -2.42 12.30 8.08
C ASP A 129 -1.53 11.13 8.58
N LEU A 130 -0.89 10.44 7.63
CA LEU A 130 -0.07 9.25 7.88
C LEU A 130 1.40 9.53 7.60
N MET A 131 2.25 8.82 8.35
CA MET A 131 3.69 8.99 8.32
C MET A 131 4.38 7.62 8.36
N ILE A 132 5.48 7.52 7.62
CA ILE A 132 6.43 6.44 7.72
C ILE A 132 7.53 6.87 8.70
N TYR A 133 7.69 6.15 9.81
CA TYR A 133 8.69 6.50 10.82
C TYR A 133 10.07 5.89 10.56
N ALA A 134 11.13 6.70 10.72
CA ALA A 134 12.52 6.26 10.67
C ALA A 134 12.81 5.13 11.67
N SER A 135 13.75 4.27 11.32
CA SER A 135 14.23 3.14 12.10
C SER A 135 13.11 2.14 12.46
N THR A 136 12.07 2.08 11.63
CA THR A 136 10.99 1.09 11.72
C THR A 136 10.88 0.30 10.43
N SER A 137 9.99 -0.70 10.41
CA SER A 137 9.62 -1.45 9.20
C SER A 137 8.56 -0.76 8.35
N GLN A 138 8.10 0.43 8.75
CA GLN A 138 7.08 1.17 8.04
C GLN A 138 7.57 1.57 6.66
N SER A 139 6.69 1.41 5.67
CA SER A 139 6.88 1.85 4.30
C SER A 139 5.58 1.61 3.52
N VAL A 140 5.60 2.04 2.25
CA VAL A 140 4.65 1.57 1.25
C VAL A 140 5.39 0.65 0.30
N TYR A 141 4.82 -0.53 0.07
CA TYR A 141 5.33 -1.54 -0.84
C TYR A 141 4.41 -1.69 -2.03
N TYR A 142 4.94 -2.11 -3.17
CA TYR A 142 4.15 -2.44 -4.34
C TYR A 142 4.73 -3.63 -5.09
N GLY A 143 3.89 -4.33 -5.84
CA GLY A 143 4.34 -5.49 -6.61
C GLY A 143 3.20 -6.17 -7.34
N THR A 144 3.56 -7.08 -8.23
CA THR A 144 2.58 -7.81 -9.03
C THR A 144 2.54 -9.28 -8.66
N THR A 145 1.34 -9.82 -8.53
CA THR A 145 1.09 -11.26 -8.40
C THR A 145 0.44 -11.81 -9.66
N GLY A 146 0.40 -13.13 -9.79
CA GLY A 146 -0.19 -13.81 -10.94
C GLY A 146 0.71 -13.79 -12.18
N THR A 147 0.10 -14.08 -13.33
CA THR A 147 0.79 -14.16 -14.63
C THR A 147 -0.10 -13.55 -15.70
N ALA A 148 0.51 -12.86 -16.68
CA ALA A 148 -0.26 -12.20 -17.72
C ALA A 148 -1.14 -13.22 -18.49
N PRO A 149 -2.39 -12.87 -18.84
CA PRO A 149 -3.06 -11.58 -18.64
C PRO A 149 -3.89 -11.47 -17.34
N ASN A 150 -3.64 -12.34 -16.35
CA ASN A 150 -4.37 -12.41 -15.08
C ASN A 150 -3.46 -12.01 -13.90
N ARG A 151 -2.90 -10.79 -13.97
CA ARG A 151 -2.08 -10.22 -12.88
C ARG A 151 -2.90 -9.33 -11.97
N SER A 152 -2.46 -9.21 -10.73
CA SER A 152 -2.88 -8.15 -9.81
C SER A 152 -1.71 -7.26 -9.48
N LEU A 153 -1.94 -5.96 -9.33
CA LEU A 153 -1.00 -4.99 -8.81
C LEU A 153 -1.46 -4.61 -7.41
N VAL A 154 -0.61 -4.87 -6.43
CA VAL A 154 -0.90 -4.63 -5.01
C VAL A 154 -0.02 -3.47 -4.55
N PHE A 155 -0.64 -2.49 -3.89
CA PHE A 155 0.02 -1.50 -3.05
C PHE A 155 -0.27 -1.87 -1.60
N GLU A 156 0.75 -2.06 -0.78
CA GLU A 156 0.64 -2.43 0.63
C GLU A 156 1.21 -1.31 1.49
N PHE A 157 0.36 -0.73 2.32
CA PHE A 157 0.69 0.36 3.23
C PHE A 157 0.94 -0.24 4.59
N TYR A 158 2.10 0.04 5.18
CA TYR A 158 2.38 -0.22 6.58
C TYR A 158 2.95 1.05 7.19
N GLU A 159 2.08 1.87 7.77
CA GLU A 159 2.37 3.25 8.19
C GLU A 159 1.82 3.50 9.60
N SER A 160 1.99 4.70 10.13
CA SER A 160 1.37 5.14 11.38
C SER A 160 0.81 6.54 11.27
N HIS A 161 -0.10 6.92 12.16
CA HIS A 161 -0.65 8.28 12.18
C HIS A 161 0.46 9.28 12.53
N TYR A 162 0.41 10.47 11.93
CA TYR A 162 1.34 11.56 12.24
C TYR A 162 1.32 11.90 13.74
N GLY A 163 2.50 12.05 14.33
CA GLY A 163 2.69 12.22 15.77
C GLY A 163 2.38 10.98 16.64
N GLN A 164 1.96 9.85 16.08
CA GLN A 164 1.58 8.63 16.82
C GLN A 164 2.22 7.37 16.22
N SER A 165 3.55 7.23 16.40
CA SER A 165 4.37 6.14 15.82
C SER A 165 3.96 4.69 16.13
N THR A 166 3.01 4.48 17.06
CA THR A 166 2.49 3.16 17.44
C THR A 166 1.02 2.94 17.08
N GLN A 167 0.39 3.89 16.40
CA GLN A 167 -0.96 3.77 15.86
C GLN A 167 -0.84 3.29 14.42
N TYR A 168 -0.82 1.97 14.23
CA TYR A 168 -0.45 1.33 12.98
C TYR A 168 -1.63 1.19 12.03
N TYR A 169 -1.33 1.33 10.74
CA TYR A 169 -2.24 1.12 9.62
C TYR A 169 -1.58 0.16 8.62
N HIS A 170 -2.17 -1.03 8.49
CA HIS A 170 -1.77 -2.08 7.59
C HIS A 170 -2.94 -2.46 6.69
N PHE A 171 -2.82 -2.09 5.42
CA PHE A 171 -3.85 -2.36 4.42
C PHE A 171 -3.25 -2.45 3.02
N GLN A 172 -4.02 -2.97 2.08
CA GLN A 172 -3.66 -3.06 0.68
C GLN A 172 -4.71 -2.39 -0.20
N ILE A 173 -4.25 -1.88 -1.35
CA ILE A 173 -5.07 -1.47 -2.48
C ILE A 173 -4.66 -2.33 -3.68
N VAL A 174 -5.63 -3.02 -4.29
CA VAL A 174 -5.39 -4.03 -5.33
C VAL A 174 -6.13 -3.67 -6.61
N PHE A 175 -5.39 -3.60 -7.70
CA PHE A 175 -5.92 -3.45 -9.06
C PHE A 175 -5.69 -4.74 -9.86
N TYR A 176 -6.56 -5.00 -10.83
CA TYR A 176 -6.57 -6.24 -11.61
C TYR A 176 -6.35 -5.97 -13.11
N GLU A 177 -5.49 -6.77 -13.74
CA GLU A 177 -5.23 -6.68 -15.19
C GLU A 177 -6.45 -7.13 -16.02
N ASN A 178 -7.17 -8.14 -15.54
CA ASN A 178 -8.27 -8.80 -16.25
C ASN A 178 -9.67 -8.34 -15.78
N ILE A 179 -9.75 -7.47 -14.77
CA ILE A 179 -11.00 -6.93 -14.23
C ILE A 179 -10.83 -5.40 -14.14
N PRO A 180 -10.91 -4.68 -15.28
CA PRO A 180 -10.76 -3.24 -15.28
C PRO A 180 -11.84 -2.55 -14.45
N ASP A 181 -11.51 -1.36 -13.95
CA ASP A 181 -12.35 -0.47 -13.15
C ASP A 181 -12.86 -1.04 -11.81
N VAL A 182 -12.34 -2.20 -11.40
CA VAL A 182 -12.51 -2.78 -10.07
C VAL A 182 -11.23 -2.60 -9.26
N VAL A 183 -11.40 -2.12 -8.03
CA VAL A 183 -10.31 -1.96 -7.05
C VAL A 183 -10.74 -2.51 -5.70
N ASP A 184 -9.88 -3.29 -5.07
CA ASP A 184 -10.14 -3.86 -3.75
C ASP A 184 -9.26 -3.23 -2.68
N PHE A 185 -9.85 -2.95 -1.51
CA PHE A 185 -9.13 -2.58 -0.29
C PHE A 185 -9.19 -3.72 0.71
N LEU A 186 -8.04 -4.18 1.18
CA LEU A 186 -7.93 -5.26 2.18
C LEU A 186 -7.30 -4.68 3.44
N TYR A 187 -7.97 -4.79 4.58
CA TYR A 187 -7.50 -4.26 5.86
C TYR A 187 -7.05 -5.38 6.78
N PHE A 188 -5.89 -5.21 7.41
CA PHE A 188 -5.30 -6.18 8.33
C PHE A 188 -5.18 -5.62 9.75
N GLN A 189 -4.74 -4.37 9.87
CA GLN A 189 -4.64 -3.68 11.16
C GLN A 189 -4.95 -2.20 10.95
N ILE A 190 -5.95 -1.68 11.66
CA ILE A 190 -6.29 -0.25 11.69
C ILE A 190 -6.49 0.11 13.15
N SER A 191 -5.48 0.72 13.77
CA SER A 191 -5.41 0.89 15.24
C SER A 191 -6.58 1.65 15.86
N ASP A 192 -7.22 2.54 15.12
CA ASP A 192 -8.32 3.41 15.58
C ASP A 192 -9.70 3.02 15.02
N GLY A 193 -9.76 1.90 14.29
CA GLY A 193 -10.97 1.39 13.67
C GLY A 193 -11.61 2.34 12.64
N GLY A 194 -10.85 3.22 11.99
CA GLY A 194 -11.37 4.11 10.94
C GLY A 194 -11.92 5.44 11.43
N SER A 195 -11.59 5.86 12.65
CA SER A 195 -12.18 7.06 13.25
C SER A 195 -11.79 8.38 12.58
N SER A 196 -10.69 8.42 11.83
CA SER A 196 -10.10 9.67 11.31
C SER A 196 -9.89 9.68 9.79
N ALA A 197 -10.25 8.61 9.07
CA ALA A 197 -9.98 8.49 7.64
C ALA A 197 -11.19 8.67 6.73
N THR A 198 -10.88 9.00 5.48
CA THR A 198 -11.78 8.85 4.34
C THR A 198 -11.41 7.58 3.57
N ILE A 199 -12.40 6.72 3.38
CA ILE A 199 -12.26 5.45 2.66
C ILE A 199 -13.23 5.44 1.48
N GLY A 200 -12.71 5.27 0.28
CA GLY A 200 -13.52 5.18 -0.93
C GLY A 200 -12.73 5.45 -2.21
N VAL A 201 -13.49 5.69 -3.28
CA VAL A 201 -12.95 5.97 -4.61
C VAL A 201 -13.65 7.19 -5.22
N GLN A 202 -12.93 7.98 -6.01
CA GLN A 202 -13.50 9.08 -6.78
C GLN A 202 -12.92 9.15 -8.19
N SER A 203 -13.69 9.73 -9.13
CA SER A 203 -13.26 9.97 -10.51
C SER A 203 -12.50 11.30 -10.67
N SER A 204 -12.85 12.31 -9.89
CA SER A 204 -12.22 13.64 -9.84
C SER A 204 -12.85 14.43 -8.70
N GLY A 205 -12.34 15.63 -8.41
CA GLY A 205 -12.81 16.44 -7.30
C GLY A 205 -14.22 17.02 -7.39
N SER A 206 -14.90 16.85 -8.52
CA SER A 206 -16.32 17.16 -8.68
C SER A 206 -17.10 16.04 -9.38
N GLY A 207 -16.49 14.87 -9.55
CA GLY A 207 -17.06 13.75 -10.29
C GLY A 207 -17.77 12.73 -9.41
N SER A 208 -18.14 11.60 -10.00
CA SER A 208 -18.68 10.45 -9.28
C SER A 208 -17.69 9.92 -8.24
N SER A 209 -18.23 9.44 -7.12
CA SER A 209 -17.49 8.76 -6.06
C SER A 209 -18.30 7.62 -5.47
N ILE A 210 -17.61 6.68 -4.83
CA ILE A 210 -18.21 5.65 -3.98
C ILE A 210 -17.50 5.76 -2.62
N THR A 211 -18.24 6.17 -1.60
CA THR A 211 -17.72 6.37 -0.24
C THR A 211 -18.11 5.20 0.63
N TYR A 212 -17.13 4.63 1.33
CA TYR A 212 -17.38 3.65 2.39
C TYR A 212 -17.59 4.36 3.74
N ALA A 213 -16.61 5.18 4.14
CA ALA A 213 -16.59 5.82 5.45
C ALA A 213 -15.85 7.16 5.39
N VAL A 214 -16.26 8.09 6.24
CA VAL A 214 -15.56 9.36 6.51
C VAL A 214 -15.63 9.61 8.01
N ASN A 215 -14.48 9.65 8.68
CA ASN A 215 -14.38 9.92 10.12
C ASN A 215 -15.35 9.08 10.96
N GLN A 216 -15.45 7.78 10.62
CA GLN A 216 -16.44 6.89 11.19
C GLN A 216 -15.76 5.82 12.05
N ALA A 217 -15.78 6.03 13.36
CA ALA A 217 -15.24 5.07 14.31
C ALA A 217 -15.90 3.69 14.17
N ASN A 218 -15.08 2.64 14.28
CA ASN A 218 -15.47 1.23 14.12
C ASN A 218 -16.00 0.87 12.71
N SER A 219 -15.72 1.68 11.68
CA SER A 219 -16.00 1.31 10.29
C SER A 219 -15.06 0.21 9.80
N VAL A 220 -13.82 0.15 10.31
CA VAL A 220 -12.88 -0.94 10.02
C VAL A 220 -12.62 -1.73 11.32
N PRO A 221 -12.74 -3.07 11.32
CA PRO A 221 -12.41 -3.87 12.48
C PRO A 221 -10.94 -3.67 12.90
N VAL A 222 -10.71 -3.44 14.19
CA VAL A 222 -9.36 -3.35 14.75
C VAL A 222 -8.73 -4.73 14.68
N GLY A 223 -7.85 -4.93 13.69
CA GLY A 223 -7.03 -6.13 13.59
C GLY A 223 -5.74 -6.04 14.39
N THR A 224 -4.79 -6.94 14.12
CA THR A 224 -3.51 -6.99 14.83
C THR A 224 -2.37 -7.11 13.84
N SER A 225 -1.17 -6.70 14.24
CA SER A 225 0.05 -6.85 13.44
C SER A 225 0.44 -8.31 13.15
N ALA A 226 -0.31 -9.31 13.65
CA ALA A 226 -0.05 -10.72 13.43
C ALA A 226 -1.01 -11.36 12.40
N THR A 227 -2.04 -10.66 11.93
CA THR A 227 -3.04 -11.24 11.03
C THR A 227 -2.54 -11.23 9.58
N ASN A 228 -2.32 -12.43 9.03
CA ASN A 228 -2.05 -12.63 7.59
C ASN A 228 -3.33 -12.72 6.75
N SER A 229 -4.49 -12.53 7.36
CA SER A 229 -5.79 -12.55 6.70
C SER A 229 -6.49 -11.22 6.96
N PRO A 230 -7.13 -10.63 5.93
CA PRO A 230 -7.80 -9.35 6.10
C PRO A 230 -9.01 -9.50 7.02
N THR A 231 -9.20 -8.52 7.91
CA THR A 231 -10.39 -8.41 8.76
C THR A 231 -11.58 -7.83 8.00
N LEU A 232 -11.30 -7.03 6.98
CA LEU A 232 -12.28 -6.39 6.09
C LEU A 232 -11.73 -6.35 4.67
N ILE A 233 -12.58 -6.70 3.71
CA ILE A 233 -12.35 -6.52 2.28
C ILE A 233 -13.47 -5.66 1.73
N LEU A 234 -13.11 -4.58 1.04
CA LEU A 234 -14.03 -3.74 0.27
C LEU A 234 -13.68 -3.88 -1.19
N SER A 235 -14.67 -4.15 -2.04
CA SER A 235 -14.49 -4.18 -3.50
C SER A 235 -15.33 -3.10 -4.13
N PHE A 236 -14.69 -2.19 -4.87
CA PHE A 236 -15.33 -1.06 -5.55
C PHE A 236 -15.35 -1.31 -7.05
N ASP A 237 -16.55 -1.41 -7.63
CA ASP A 237 -16.75 -1.46 -9.07
C ASP A 237 -17.20 -0.07 -9.56
N THR A 238 -16.27 0.64 -10.19
CA THR A 238 -16.50 1.99 -10.68
C THR A 238 -17.28 2.04 -12.00
N ASN A 239 -17.42 0.91 -12.71
CA ASN A 239 -18.29 0.79 -13.88
C ASN A 239 -19.77 0.77 -13.46
N THR A 240 -20.08 0.04 -12.40
CA THR A 240 -21.46 -0.10 -11.91
C THR A 240 -21.80 0.87 -10.78
N SER A 241 -20.81 1.62 -10.27
CA SER A 241 -20.94 2.49 -9.09
C SER A 241 -21.42 1.70 -7.86
N THR A 242 -20.90 0.49 -7.69
CA THR A 242 -21.26 -0.39 -6.57
C THR A 242 -20.05 -0.70 -5.69
N MET A 243 -20.33 -1.04 -4.44
CA MET A 243 -19.33 -1.55 -3.50
C MET A 243 -19.88 -2.78 -2.79
N THR A 244 -19.01 -3.75 -2.57
CA THR A 244 -19.30 -4.92 -1.73
C THR A 244 -18.33 -4.99 -0.56
N GLN A 245 -18.83 -5.51 0.57
CA GLN A 245 -18.08 -5.67 1.80
C GLN A 245 -18.06 -7.14 2.22
N THR A 246 -16.89 -7.65 2.58
CA THR A 246 -16.71 -8.98 3.19
C THR A 246 -15.90 -8.83 4.47
N THR A 247 -16.38 -9.40 5.58
CA THR A 247 -15.67 -9.44 6.87
C THR A 247 -15.12 -10.83 7.11
N GLY A 248 -13.88 -10.89 7.60
CA GLY A 248 -13.19 -12.14 7.98
C GLY A 248 -13.61 -12.71 9.32
#